data_AF-A0A831KD54-F1
#
_entry.id   AF-A0A831KD54-F1
#
_cell.length_a   1.000
_cell.length_b   1.000
_cell.length_c   1.000
_cell.angle_alpha   90.00
_cell.angle_beta   90.00
_cell.angle_gamma   90.00
#
_symmetry.space_group_name_H-M   'P 1'
#
loop_
_entity.id
_entity.type
_entity.pdbx_description
1 polymer ?
#
loop_
_entity_poly.entity_id
_entity_poly.type
_entity_poly.pdbx_seq_one_letter_code
_entity_poly.pdbx_strand_id
1 'polypeptide(L)'
;MVRSNPKRKNCPSSVRDKLAKMNYGLVGETSAVQICRWTKNFLRGDRGCWKEKFYGISSAGCVQMTPSVMWCENQCLHCWRPIEMNLGTELPSVDNPVEILDGIIAKRREMLMGMKGNKLVDKNKFDEAIEPKLFTMSLSGEATLYPRLGEMFAEIRRRGAVSFLVTNGLNPDALRKLESTGLPTQLVISTNAPNEELFLKWHRSTRKDAWNVFLESLDVMRELK
;
A
#
# COMPACT_ATOMS: atom_id res chain seq x y z
N MET A 1 -3.69 16.36 22.20
CA MET A 1 -4.33 15.17 22.82
C MET A 1 -4.15 13.99 21.87
N VAL A 2 -3.49 12.92 22.31
CA VAL A 2 -3.28 11.71 21.50
C VAL A 2 -4.61 10.99 21.33
N ARG A 3 -4.99 10.66 20.09
CA ARG A 3 -6.23 9.93 19.81
C ARG A 3 -6.04 8.44 20.11
N SER A 4 -7.09 7.78 20.59
CA SER A 4 -7.10 6.33 20.76
C SER A 4 -7.54 5.65 19.47
N ASN A 5 -6.86 4.56 19.11
CA ASN A 5 -7.36 3.64 18.11
C ASN A 5 -8.36 2.67 18.76
N PRO A 6 -9.43 2.26 18.07
CA PRO A 6 -10.28 1.19 18.55
C PRO A 6 -9.47 -0.12 18.58
N LYS A 7 -9.53 -0.86 19.70
CA LYS A 7 -8.86 -2.17 19.85
C LYS A 7 -9.68 -3.25 19.15
N ARG A 8 -9.56 -3.36 17.82
CA ARG A 8 -10.26 -4.40 17.05
C ARG A 8 -9.27 -5.49 16.66
N LYS A 9 -9.54 -6.72 17.10
CA LYS A 9 -8.65 -7.86 16.82
C LYS A 9 -8.70 -8.27 15.35
N ASN A 10 -9.88 -8.29 14.71
CA ASN A 10 -10.06 -8.75 13.33
C ASN A 10 -10.76 -7.69 12.46
N CYS A 11 -10.70 -7.82 11.13
CA CYS A 11 -11.47 -6.99 10.19
C CYS A 11 -12.96 -7.40 10.19
N PRO A 12 -13.87 -6.60 10.76
CA PRO A 12 -15.29 -6.97 10.86
C PRO A 12 -15.94 -7.12 9.48
N SER A 13 -16.94 -8.00 9.36
CA SER A 13 -17.71 -8.18 8.12
C SER A 13 -18.24 -6.86 7.55
N SER A 14 -18.76 -5.98 8.42
CA SER A 14 -19.24 -4.65 8.03
C SER A 14 -18.17 -3.74 7.41
N VAL A 15 -16.89 -3.89 7.80
CA VAL A 15 -15.76 -3.17 7.19
C VAL A 15 -15.39 -3.82 5.86
N ARG A 16 -15.36 -5.16 5.80
CA ARG A 16 -15.11 -5.91 4.57
C ARG A 16 -16.12 -5.57 3.47
N ASP A 17 -17.40 -5.50 3.81
CA ASP A 17 -18.48 -5.15 2.86
C ASP A 17 -18.31 -3.74 2.31
N LYS A 18 -17.90 -2.78 3.15
CA LYS A 18 -17.61 -1.41 2.72
C LYS A 18 -16.39 -1.37 1.79
N LEU A 19 -15.32 -2.10 2.11
CA LEU A 19 -14.13 -2.21 1.27
C LEU A 19 -14.48 -2.84 -0.09
N ALA A 20 -15.28 -3.90 -0.12
CA ALA A 20 -15.77 -4.53 -1.34
C ALA A 20 -16.58 -3.54 -2.20
N LYS A 21 -17.48 -2.75 -1.60
CA LYS A 21 -18.22 -1.68 -2.30
C LYS A 21 -17.30 -0.59 -2.88
N MET A 22 -16.15 -0.35 -2.26
CA MET A 22 -15.10 0.54 -2.77
C MET A 22 -14.16 -0.14 -3.78
N ASN A 23 -14.48 -1.35 -4.23
CA ASN A 23 -13.71 -2.17 -5.17
C ASN A 23 -12.32 -2.57 -4.64
N TYR A 24 -12.18 -2.82 -3.34
CA TYR A 24 -10.99 -3.48 -2.79
C TYR A 24 -11.12 -4.99 -2.98
N GLY A 25 -10.10 -5.61 -3.58
CA GLY A 25 -9.91 -7.06 -3.58
C GLY A 25 -9.19 -7.47 -2.31
N LEU A 26 -9.93 -7.92 -1.30
CA LEU A 26 -9.37 -8.41 -0.04
C LEU A 26 -8.68 -9.77 -0.23
N VAL A 27 -7.54 -9.94 0.44
CA VAL A 27 -6.74 -11.18 0.45
C VAL A 27 -6.34 -11.44 1.90
N GLY A 28 -6.67 -12.63 2.41
CA GLY A 28 -6.46 -12.95 3.83
C GLY A 28 -7.26 -12.03 4.76
N GLU A 29 -6.71 -11.76 5.93
CA GLU A 29 -7.36 -10.91 6.96
C GLU A 29 -6.99 -9.42 6.84
N THR A 30 -5.80 -9.13 6.34
CA THR A 30 -5.15 -7.82 6.46
C THR A 30 -4.75 -7.20 5.13
N SER A 31 -4.70 -7.99 4.05
CA SER A 31 -4.16 -7.53 2.76
C SER A 31 -5.25 -7.16 1.77
N ALA A 32 -4.94 -6.25 0.85
CA ALA A 32 -5.86 -5.87 -0.21
C ALA A 32 -5.15 -5.35 -1.45
N VAL A 33 -5.82 -5.46 -2.60
CA VAL A 33 -5.42 -4.89 -3.90
C VAL A 33 -6.56 -4.07 -4.50
N GLN A 34 -6.22 -3.06 -5.28
CA GLN A 34 -7.18 -2.31 -6.08
C GLN A 34 -6.64 -2.06 -7.49
N ILE A 35 -7.52 -2.06 -8.49
CA ILE A 35 -7.15 -1.59 -9.84
C ILE A 35 -7.12 -0.07 -9.83
N CYS A 36 -5.92 0.49 -9.92
CA CYS A 36 -5.75 1.93 -9.88
C CYS A 36 -6.42 2.62 -11.09
N ARG A 37 -6.76 3.90 -10.93
CA ARG A 37 -7.39 4.69 -12.01
C ARG A 37 -6.57 4.67 -13.30
N TRP A 38 -5.25 4.76 -13.19
CA TRP A 38 -4.37 4.82 -14.35
C TRP A 38 -4.31 3.51 -15.13
N THR A 39 -4.38 2.35 -14.47
CA THR A 39 -4.50 1.06 -15.16
C THR A 39 -5.82 1.00 -15.93
N LYS A 40 -6.94 1.52 -15.38
CA LYS A 40 -8.22 1.58 -16.10
C LYS A 40 -8.15 2.50 -17.33
N ASN A 41 -7.46 3.63 -17.23
CA ASN A 41 -7.23 4.54 -18.36
C ASN A 41 -6.36 3.87 -19.43
N PHE A 42 -5.24 3.28 -19.03
CA PHE A 42 -4.35 2.53 -19.91
C PHE A 42 -5.10 1.47 -20.71
N LEU A 43 -5.89 0.63 -20.03
CA LEU A 43 -6.71 -0.41 -20.66
C LEU A 43 -7.67 0.15 -21.73
N ARG A 44 -8.14 1.39 -21.57
CA ARG A 44 -9.05 2.06 -22.52
C ARG A 44 -8.35 2.76 -23.68
N GLY A 45 -7.06 2.56 -23.84
CA GLY A 45 -6.27 3.23 -24.88
C GLY A 45 -5.70 4.59 -24.48
N ASP A 46 -6.02 5.12 -23.29
CA ASP A 46 -5.53 6.41 -22.80
C ASP A 46 -4.07 6.31 -22.28
N ARG A 47 -3.53 7.43 -21.80
CA ARG A 47 -2.17 7.57 -21.27
C ARG A 47 -1.92 6.77 -20.00
N GLY A 48 -0.65 6.40 -19.82
CA GLY A 48 -0.12 5.86 -18.58
C GLY A 48 -0.05 6.86 -17.44
N CYS A 49 0.41 6.39 -16.27
CA CYS A 49 0.57 7.24 -15.09
C CYS A 49 1.89 8.01 -15.10
N TRP A 50 2.05 8.91 -14.14
CA TRP A 50 3.28 9.69 -13.99
C TRP A 50 4.53 8.84 -13.75
N LYS A 51 4.41 7.63 -13.18
CA LYS A 51 5.55 6.70 -12.98
C LYS A 51 6.12 6.21 -14.31
N GLU A 52 5.29 6.14 -15.34
CA GLU A 52 5.73 5.80 -16.69
C GLU A 52 6.61 6.92 -17.25
N LYS A 53 6.19 8.17 -17.05
CA LYS A 53 6.94 9.35 -17.50
C LYS A 53 8.26 9.56 -16.73
N PHE A 54 8.25 9.40 -15.41
CA PHE A 54 9.43 9.70 -14.58
C PHE A 54 10.37 8.51 -14.38
N TYR A 55 9.85 7.27 -14.39
CA TYR A 55 10.64 6.07 -14.09
C TYR A 55 10.64 5.04 -15.23
N GLY A 56 9.92 5.28 -16.33
CA GLY A 56 9.83 4.32 -17.42
C GLY A 56 9.03 3.05 -17.08
N ILE A 57 8.27 3.04 -15.97
CA ILE A 57 7.52 1.87 -15.52
C ILE A 57 6.06 1.97 -16.00
N SER A 58 5.66 1.04 -16.88
CA SER A 58 4.29 0.95 -17.39
C SER A 58 3.28 0.81 -16.24
N SER A 59 2.21 1.60 -16.34
CA SER A 59 1.08 1.51 -15.41
C SER A 59 0.19 0.28 -15.62
N ALA A 60 0.38 -0.44 -16.74
CA ALA A 60 -0.38 -1.63 -17.09
C ALA A 60 -0.19 -2.74 -16.05
N GLY A 61 1.06 -3.09 -15.74
CA GLY A 61 1.44 -4.15 -14.80
C GLY A 61 1.48 -3.71 -13.33
N CYS A 62 0.95 -2.52 -12.99
CA CYS A 62 0.97 -2.02 -11.63
C CYS A 62 -0.04 -2.77 -10.74
N VAL A 63 0.44 -3.23 -9.59
CA VAL A 63 -0.32 -3.84 -8.50
C VAL A 63 -0.35 -2.84 -7.35
N GLN A 64 -1.47 -2.13 -7.20
CA GLN A 64 -1.67 -1.24 -6.05
C GLN A 64 -2.22 -2.05 -4.89
N MET A 65 -1.38 -2.35 -3.92
CA MET A 65 -1.73 -3.22 -2.80
C MET A 65 -1.29 -2.66 -1.44
N THR A 66 -1.64 -3.39 -0.39
CA THR A 66 -1.21 -3.15 0.99
C THR A 66 -1.32 -4.46 1.78
N PRO A 67 -0.38 -4.75 2.70
CA PRO A 67 -0.48 -5.87 3.62
C PRO A 67 -1.24 -5.52 4.93
N SER A 68 -1.76 -4.30 5.05
CA SER A 68 -2.32 -3.76 6.30
C SER A 68 -3.49 -2.79 6.05
N VAL A 69 -4.44 -3.19 5.19
CA VAL A 69 -5.48 -2.35 4.57
C VAL A 69 -6.16 -1.33 5.49
N MET A 70 -6.51 -1.72 6.72
CA MET A 70 -7.22 -0.88 7.67
C MET A 70 -6.46 -0.63 8.98
N TRP A 71 -5.15 -0.89 9.03
CA TRP A 71 -4.31 -0.65 10.20
C TRP A 71 -3.33 0.48 9.91
N CYS A 72 -3.28 1.47 10.79
CA CYS A 72 -2.41 2.63 10.68
C CYS A 72 -2.42 3.42 12.00
N GLU A 73 -1.28 4.00 12.34
CA GLU A 73 -1.11 4.93 13.46
C GLU A 73 -1.86 6.25 13.21
N ASN A 74 -1.91 6.69 11.96
CA ASN A 74 -2.47 7.98 11.58
C ASN A 74 -3.95 7.93 11.25
N GLN A 75 -4.65 9.01 11.61
CA GLN A 75 -6.06 9.28 11.30
C GLN A 75 -6.16 10.55 10.46
N CYS A 76 -5.40 10.60 9.35
CA CYS A 76 -5.20 11.83 8.61
C CYS A 76 -6.51 12.41 8.07
N LEU A 77 -6.63 13.73 8.14
CA LEU A 77 -7.78 14.48 7.58
C LEU A 77 -7.95 14.29 6.07
N HIS A 78 -6.86 14.03 5.36
CA HIS A 78 -6.83 13.87 3.91
C HIS A 78 -6.82 12.40 3.46
N CYS A 79 -6.82 11.43 4.39
CA CYS A 79 -6.82 10.03 4.01
C CYS A 79 -8.20 9.67 3.45
N TRP A 80 -8.27 9.09 2.26
CA TRP A 80 -9.55 8.74 1.63
C TRP A 80 -10.34 7.68 2.41
N ARG A 81 -9.67 6.90 3.27
CA ARG A 81 -10.32 5.85 4.04
C ARG A 81 -11.10 6.50 5.17
N PRO A 82 -12.35 6.10 5.42
CA PRO A 82 -13.08 6.61 6.59
C PRO A 82 -12.29 6.32 7.86
N ILE A 83 -11.99 7.37 8.63
CA ILE A 83 -11.14 7.30 9.83
C ILE A 83 -11.75 6.33 10.86
N GLU A 84 -13.08 6.27 10.91
CA GLU A 84 -13.89 5.41 11.77
C GLU A 84 -13.69 3.92 11.47
N MET A 85 -13.16 3.59 10.30
CA MET A 85 -12.85 2.22 9.90
C MET A 85 -11.42 1.79 10.29
N ASN A 86 -10.59 2.67 10.87
CA ASN A 86 -9.28 2.27 11.38
C ASN A 86 -9.43 1.15 12.42
N LEU A 87 -8.67 0.07 12.29
CA LEU A 87 -8.75 -1.11 13.17
C LEU A 87 -7.65 -1.15 14.23
N GLY A 88 -6.70 -0.21 14.17
CA GLY A 88 -5.61 -0.08 15.12
C GLY A 88 -4.25 -0.16 14.45
N THR A 89 -3.25 -0.59 15.21
CA THR A 89 -1.85 -0.75 14.78
C THR A 89 -1.37 -2.19 14.89
N GLU A 90 -2.14 -3.06 15.55
CA GLU A 90 -1.81 -4.48 15.74
C GLU A 90 -2.57 -5.33 14.72
N LEU A 91 -1.84 -6.06 13.88
CA LEU A 91 -2.42 -6.97 12.89
C LEU A 91 -2.95 -8.25 13.56
N PRO A 92 -4.17 -8.74 13.21
CA PRO A 92 -4.72 -10.01 13.73
C PRO A 92 -3.84 -11.23 13.44
N SER A 93 -3.28 -11.24 12.24
CA SER A 93 -2.48 -12.32 11.68
C SER A 93 -1.37 -11.74 10.83
N VAL A 94 -0.31 -12.52 10.68
CA VAL A 94 0.82 -12.23 9.82
C VAL A 94 0.91 -13.37 8.82
N ASP A 95 0.19 -13.22 7.71
CA ASP A 95 0.15 -14.22 6.65
C ASP A 95 1.51 -14.29 5.93
N ASN A 96 1.82 -15.39 5.24
CA ASN A 96 3.10 -15.56 4.55
C ASN A 96 3.22 -14.58 3.36
N PRO A 97 4.38 -13.91 3.15
CA PRO A 97 4.56 -12.99 2.03
C PRO A 97 4.24 -13.60 0.66
N VAL A 98 4.62 -14.87 0.45
CA VAL A 98 4.37 -15.60 -0.80
C VAL A 98 2.87 -15.79 -1.03
N GLU A 99 2.15 -16.23 0.01
CA GLU A 99 0.69 -16.45 -0.04
C GLU A 99 -0.06 -15.13 -0.27
N ILE A 100 0.36 -14.04 0.40
CA ILE A 100 -0.21 -12.71 0.17
C ILE A 100 -0.01 -12.31 -1.29
N LEU A 101 1.22 -12.43 -1.83
CA LEU A 101 1.52 -12.02 -3.20
C LEU A 101 0.74 -12.86 -4.22
N ASP A 102 0.65 -14.18 -4.03
CA ASP A 102 -0.11 -15.08 -4.91
C ASP A 102 -1.61 -14.74 -4.88
N GLY A 103 -2.18 -14.54 -3.70
CA GLY A 103 -3.56 -14.11 -3.53
C GLY A 103 -3.83 -12.74 -4.15
N ILE A 104 -2.92 -11.78 -3.99
CA ILE A 104 -3.02 -10.44 -4.59
C ILE A 104 -2.97 -10.50 -6.11
N ILE A 105 -2.08 -11.30 -6.69
CA ILE A 105 -2.00 -11.48 -8.14
C ILE A 105 -3.27 -12.14 -8.67
N ALA A 106 -3.74 -13.22 -8.03
CA ALA A 106 -4.98 -13.91 -8.39
C ALA A 106 -6.19 -12.96 -8.31
N LYS A 107 -6.32 -12.21 -7.21
CA LYS A 107 -7.42 -11.27 -7.01
C LYS A 107 -7.37 -10.12 -8.01
N ARG A 108 -6.17 -9.60 -8.31
CA ARG A 108 -5.98 -8.58 -9.35
C ARG A 108 -6.40 -9.11 -10.73
N ARG A 109 -6.02 -10.34 -11.08
CA ARG A 109 -6.41 -10.98 -12.34
C ARG A 109 -7.93 -11.11 -12.43
N GLU A 110 -8.60 -11.59 -11.38
CA GLU A 110 -10.06 -11.65 -11.28
C GLU A 110 -10.71 -10.28 -11.55
N MET A 111 -10.23 -9.23 -10.88
CA MET A 111 -10.74 -7.86 -11.05
C MET A 111 -10.52 -7.31 -12.46
N LEU A 112 -9.38 -7.63 -13.09
CA LEU A 112 -9.11 -7.24 -14.48
C LEU A 112 -10.00 -8.00 -15.46
N MET A 113 -10.25 -9.29 -15.24
CA MET A 113 -11.12 -10.09 -16.11
C MET A 113 -12.53 -9.51 -16.21
N GLY A 114 -13.04 -8.91 -15.13
CA GLY A 114 -14.31 -8.15 -15.15
C GLY A 114 -14.32 -6.94 -16.11
N MET A 115 -13.14 -6.45 -16.54
CA MET A 115 -13.00 -5.36 -17.50
C MET A 115 -12.82 -5.84 -18.94
N LYS A 116 -12.37 -7.10 -19.16
CA LYS A 116 -12.03 -7.64 -20.48
C LYS A 116 -13.18 -7.62 -21.49
N GLY A 117 -14.43 -7.73 -21.01
CA GLY A 117 -15.63 -7.69 -21.85
C GLY A 117 -16.05 -6.29 -22.32
N ASN A 118 -15.41 -5.23 -21.83
CA ASN A 118 -15.74 -3.86 -22.21
C ASN A 118 -15.19 -3.54 -23.61
N LYS A 119 -16.05 -3.08 -24.53
CA LYS A 119 -15.69 -2.72 -25.91
C LYS A 119 -14.62 -1.63 -26.02
N LEU A 120 -14.46 -0.81 -24.98
CA LEU A 120 -13.44 0.24 -24.91
C LEU A 120 -12.07 -0.30 -24.51
N VAL A 121 -11.97 -1.55 -24.04
CA VAL A 121 -10.69 -2.12 -23.60
C VAL A 121 -9.92 -2.67 -24.81
N ASP A 122 -8.69 -2.19 -24.95
CA ASP A 122 -7.74 -2.70 -25.93
C ASP A 122 -7.19 -4.06 -25.47
N LYS A 123 -7.30 -5.08 -26.34
CA LYS A 123 -6.90 -6.46 -26.03
C LYS A 123 -5.40 -6.61 -25.82
N ASN A 124 -4.57 -5.93 -26.63
CA ASN A 124 -3.12 -6.00 -26.49
C ASN A 124 -2.68 -5.35 -25.18
N LYS A 125 -3.28 -4.21 -24.83
CA LYS A 125 -3.05 -3.55 -23.54
C LYS A 125 -3.55 -4.38 -22.36
N PHE A 126 -4.63 -5.12 -22.53
CA PHE A 126 -5.12 -6.06 -21.52
C PHE A 126 -4.13 -7.18 -21.26
N ASP A 127 -3.59 -7.77 -22.32
CA ASP A 127 -2.61 -8.85 -22.22
C ASP A 127 -1.28 -8.36 -21.62
N GLU A 128 -0.90 -7.10 -21.82
CA GLU A 128 0.20 -6.46 -21.07
C GLU A 128 -0.17 -6.28 -19.58
N ALA A 129 -1.37 -5.78 -19.29
CA ALA A 129 -1.79 -5.43 -17.94
C ALA A 129 -1.99 -6.64 -17.02
N ILE A 130 -2.23 -7.83 -17.57
CA ILE A 130 -2.49 -9.04 -16.76
C ILE A 130 -1.26 -9.49 -15.99
N GLU A 131 -0.06 -9.20 -16.52
CA GLU A 131 1.21 -9.61 -15.93
C GLU A 131 1.76 -8.52 -14.97
N PRO A 132 1.93 -8.83 -13.67
CA PRO A 132 2.49 -7.92 -12.70
C PRO A 132 3.94 -7.53 -13.03
N LYS A 133 4.22 -6.24 -13.10
CA LYS A 133 5.59 -5.70 -13.28
C LYS A 133 6.03 -4.80 -12.14
N LEU A 134 5.08 -4.18 -11.45
CA LEU A 134 5.33 -3.24 -10.36
C LEU A 134 4.36 -3.51 -9.22
N PHE A 135 4.89 -3.69 -8.00
CA PHE A 135 4.11 -3.75 -6.78
C PHE A 135 4.25 -2.45 -6.02
N THR A 136 3.14 -1.84 -5.63
CA THR A 136 3.12 -0.56 -4.92
C THR A 136 2.36 -0.73 -3.62
N MET A 137 3.10 -0.65 -2.51
CA MET A 137 2.57 -0.66 -1.15
C MET A 137 2.11 0.74 -0.80
N SER A 138 0.99 1.15 -1.42
CA SER A 138 0.47 2.52 -1.34
C SER A 138 -1.05 2.56 -1.54
N LEU A 139 -1.74 1.46 -1.22
CA LEU A 139 -3.19 1.41 -1.27
C LEU A 139 -3.77 2.11 -0.03
N SER A 140 -3.84 1.43 1.10
CA SER A 140 -4.37 2.00 2.34
C SER A 140 -3.70 1.38 3.56
N GLY A 141 -3.87 2.01 4.72
CA GLY A 141 -3.18 1.60 5.93
C GLY A 141 -1.69 1.97 5.92
N GLU A 142 -0.92 1.39 6.82
CA GLU A 142 0.52 1.57 6.93
C GLU A 142 1.25 0.25 6.69
N ALA A 143 1.93 0.12 5.56
CA ALA A 143 2.56 -1.13 5.14
C ALA A 143 3.69 -1.58 6.08
N THR A 144 4.37 -0.64 6.75
CA THR A 144 5.44 -0.97 7.71
C THR A 144 4.94 -1.66 8.99
N LEU A 145 3.62 -1.75 9.21
CA LEU A 145 3.04 -2.58 10.28
C LEU A 145 3.17 -4.08 9.99
N TYR A 146 3.36 -4.48 8.73
CA TYR A 146 3.58 -5.87 8.38
C TYR A 146 5.03 -6.28 8.69
N PRO A 147 5.27 -7.22 9.61
CA PRO A 147 6.62 -7.46 10.14
C PRO A 147 7.56 -8.17 9.17
N ARG A 148 7.02 -8.83 8.13
CA ARG A 148 7.80 -9.58 7.11
C ARG A 148 7.92 -8.81 5.80
N LEU A 149 7.91 -7.47 5.86
CA LEU A 149 7.87 -6.61 4.68
C LEU A 149 9.12 -6.74 3.80
N GLY A 150 10.31 -6.90 4.38
CA GLY A 150 11.54 -7.11 3.60
C GLY A 150 11.53 -8.43 2.81
N GLU A 151 11.05 -9.51 3.43
CA GLU A 151 10.87 -10.81 2.75
C GLU A 151 9.89 -10.68 1.57
N MET A 152 8.82 -9.90 1.73
CA MET A 152 7.88 -9.60 0.63
C MET A 152 8.57 -8.89 -0.53
N PHE A 153 9.43 -7.90 -0.26
CA PHE A 153 10.17 -7.22 -1.34
C PHE A 153 11.22 -8.12 -2.00
N ALA A 154 11.90 -8.98 -1.23
CA ALA A 154 12.80 -9.99 -1.77
C ALA A 154 12.06 -10.95 -2.72
N GLU A 155 10.87 -11.40 -2.33
CA GLU A 155 10.03 -12.26 -3.16
C GLU A 155 9.52 -11.56 -4.42
N ILE A 156 9.11 -10.28 -4.34
CA ILE A 156 8.73 -9.48 -5.52
C ILE A 156 9.90 -9.40 -6.51
N ARG A 157 11.12 -9.17 -6.00
CA ARG A 157 12.32 -9.11 -6.84
C ARG A 157 12.64 -10.47 -7.47
N ARG A 158 12.49 -11.57 -6.73
CA ARG A 158 12.66 -12.93 -7.25
C ARG A 158 11.70 -13.25 -8.40
N ARG A 159 10.50 -12.66 -8.38
CA ARG A 159 9.50 -12.74 -9.46
C ARG A 159 9.81 -11.82 -10.66
N GLY A 160 10.93 -11.10 -10.66
CA GLY A 160 11.31 -10.19 -11.74
C GLY A 160 10.49 -8.91 -11.80
N ALA A 161 9.86 -8.51 -10.70
CA ALA A 161 9.07 -7.28 -10.60
C ALA A 161 9.76 -6.26 -9.69
N VAL A 162 9.41 -4.98 -9.88
CA VAL A 162 9.88 -3.87 -9.04
C VAL A 162 8.90 -3.59 -7.90
N SER A 163 9.40 -3.08 -6.78
CA SER A 163 8.59 -2.81 -5.58
C SER A 163 8.76 -1.40 -5.07
N PHE A 164 7.65 -0.72 -4.78
CA PHE A 164 7.62 0.64 -4.24
C PHE A 164 6.96 0.60 -2.87
N LEU A 165 7.61 1.17 -1.85
CA LEU A 165 7.05 1.38 -0.53
C LEU A 165 6.69 2.85 -0.35
N VAL A 166 5.44 3.13 0.02
CA VAL A 166 5.02 4.44 0.54
C VAL A 166 4.63 4.25 1.99
N THR A 167 5.28 4.98 2.90
CA THR A 167 5.05 4.90 4.34
C THR A 167 4.79 6.29 4.94
N ASN A 168 4.06 6.33 6.06
CA ASN A 168 3.83 7.52 6.86
C ASN A 168 5.05 7.92 7.72
N GLY A 169 6.09 7.07 7.81
CA GLY A 169 7.31 7.36 8.55
C GLY A 169 7.19 7.19 10.07
N LEU A 170 6.25 6.41 10.58
CA LEU A 170 6.06 6.21 12.04
C LEU A 170 6.65 4.90 12.58
N ASN A 171 7.41 4.18 11.75
CA ASN A 171 8.03 2.90 12.07
C ASN A 171 9.51 2.85 11.62
N PRO A 172 10.41 3.64 12.25
CA PRO A 172 11.82 3.68 11.89
C PRO A 172 12.49 2.31 12.02
N ASP A 173 12.13 1.51 13.03
CA ASP A 173 12.64 0.15 13.21
C ASP A 173 12.31 -0.77 12.03
N ALA A 174 11.12 -0.61 11.43
CA ALA A 174 10.76 -1.36 10.23
C ALA A 174 11.68 -0.98 9.06
N LEU A 175 11.99 0.32 8.90
CA LEU A 175 12.90 0.80 7.86
C LEU A 175 14.32 0.27 8.07
N ARG A 176 14.85 0.30 9.29
CA ARG A 176 16.18 -0.28 9.61
C ARG A 176 16.25 -1.76 9.26
N LYS A 177 15.18 -2.52 9.56
CA LYS A 177 15.11 -3.95 9.24
C LYS A 177 15.15 -4.23 7.73
N LEU A 178 14.61 -3.33 6.90
CA LEU A 178 14.59 -3.54 5.44
C LEU A 178 16.00 -3.65 4.84
N GLU A 179 17.01 -2.99 5.40
CA GLU A 179 18.40 -3.09 4.94
C GLU A 179 18.90 -4.55 5.00
N SER A 180 18.58 -5.25 6.09
CA SER A 180 18.99 -6.65 6.29
C SER A 180 18.04 -7.68 5.66
N THR A 181 16.77 -7.34 5.45
CA THR A 181 15.73 -8.31 5.04
C THR A 181 15.28 -8.17 3.58
N GLY A 182 15.51 -7.01 2.95
CA GLY A 182 15.19 -6.75 1.56
C GLY A 182 14.58 -5.36 1.35
N LEU A 183 15.35 -4.44 0.76
CA LEU A 183 14.86 -3.10 0.44
C LEU A 183 13.86 -3.11 -0.74
N PRO A 184 12.85 -2.23 -0.75
CA PRO A 184 12.07 -2.02 -1.97
C PRO A 184 12.96 -1.43 -3.09
N THR A 185 12.53 -1.53 -4.34
CA THR A 185 13.19 -0.79 -5.44
C THR A 185 13.14 0.72 -5.21
N GLN A 186 12.05 1.24 -4.64
CA GLN A 186 11.93 2.63 -4.26
C GLN A 186 11.21 2.78 -2.91
N LEU A 187 11.80 3.55 -2.00
CA LEU A 187 11.20 3.94 -0.72
C LEU A 187 10.76 5.40 -0.78
N VAL A 188 9.55 5.69 -0.28
CA VAL A 188 9.00 7.04 -0.18
C VAL A 188 8.40 7.24 1.21
N ILE A 189 8.87 8.26 1.93
CA ILE A 189 8.24 8.74 3.17
C ILE A 189 7.31 9.91 2.84
N SER A 190 6.03 9.76 3.19
CA SER A 190 4.99 10.76 2.93
C SER A 190 5.16 11.98 3.83
N THR A 191 5.68 13.08 3.27
CA THR A 191 5.95 14.32 4.01
C THR A 191 4.90 15.37 3.67
N ASN A 192 3.79 15.39 4.42
CA ASN A 192 2.62 16.21 4.09
C ASN A 192 2.45 17.46 4.96
N ALA A 193 3.40 17.75 5.86
CA ALA A 193 3.38 18.92 6.72
C ALA A 193 4.80 19.49 6.89
N PRO A 194 4.97 20.82 6.83
CA PRO A 194 6.30 21.45 6.90
C PRO A 194 6.81 21.66 8.33
N ASN A 195 5.98 21.46 9.35
CA ASN A 195 6.33 21.65 10.76
C ASN A 195 5.47 20.75 11.67
N GLU A 196 5.88 20.63 12.93
CA GLU A 196 5.22 19.80 13.94
C GLU A 196 3.75 20.17 14.15
N GLU A 197 3.46 21.47 14.27
CA GLU A 197 2.10 21.95 14.55
C GLU A 197 1.11 21.47 13.48
N LEU A 198 1.47 21.66 12.21
CA LEU A 198 0.67 21.18 11.08
C LEU A 198 0.68 19.66 11.01
N PHE A 199 1.82 19.00 11.26
CA PHE A 199 1.91 17.55 11.24
C PHE A 199 0.89 16.92 12.20
N LEU A 200 0.83 17.39 13.44
CA LEU A 200 -0.10 16.90 14.47
C LEU A 200 -1.56 17.18 14.09
N LYS A 201 -1.86 18.35 13.53
CA LYS A 201 -3.21 18.73 13.07
C LYS A 201 -3.70 17.85 11.91
N TRP A 202 -2.85 17.63 10.91
CA TRP A 202 -3.21 16.94 9.67
C TRP A 202 -3.23 15.42 9.81
N HIS A 203 -2.26 14.83 10.49
CA HIS A 203 -2.10 13.37 10.58
C HIS A 203 -2.90 12.76 11.73
N ARG A 204 -3.20 13.54 12.79
CA ARG A 204 -3.96 13.10 13.97
C ARG A 204 -3.49 11.73 14.49
N SER A 205 -2.18 11.60 14.63
CA SER A 205 -1.58 10.31 15.01
C SER A 205 -2.09 9.81 16.36
N THR A 206 -2.25 8.50 16.44
CA THR A 206 -2.48 7.76 17.69
C THR A 206 -1.17 7.41 18.41
N ARG A 207 -0.04 7.60 17.73
CA ARG A 207 1.30 7.41 18.31
C ARG A 207 1.66 8.64 19.16
N LYS A 208 2.19 8.40 20.36
CA LYS A 208 2.83 9.45 21.16
C LYS A 208 4.11 9.90 20.46
N ASP A 209 4.38 11.20 20.49
CA ASP A 209 5.62 11.77 19.93
C ASP A 209 5.83 11.48 18.43
N ALA A 210 4.72 11.44 17.68
CA ALA A 210 4.72 11.05 16.27
C ALA A 210 5.62 11.95 15.39
N TRP A 211 5.82 13.21 15.75
CA TRP A 211 6.69 14.13 15.00
C TRP A 211 8.16 13.74 15.11
N ASN A 212 8.66 13.50 16.33
CA ASN A 212 10.06 13.10 16.52
C ASN A 212 10.35 11.73 15.90
N VAL A 213 9.40 10.78 15.99
CA VAL A 213 9.53 9.47 15.33
C VAL A 213 9.53 9.60 13.80
N PHE A 214 8.76 10.53 13.27
CA PHE A 214 8.80 10.85 11.84
C PHE A 214 10.16 11.40 11.43
N LEU A 215 10.73 12.34 12.18
CA LEU A 215 12.08 12.86 11.95
C LEU A 215 13.13 11.75 12.02
N GLU A 216 13.03 10.85 13.00
CA GLU A 216 13.91 9.68 13.09
C GLU A 216 13.86 8.83 11.81
N SER A 217 12.66 8.58 11.27
CA SER A 217 12.52 7.83 10.02
C SER A 217 13.18 8.53 8.82
N LEU A 218 13.21 9.86 8.80
CA LEU A 218 13.96 10.62 7.78
C LEU A 218 15.47 10.44 7.95
N ASP A 219 15.97 10.45 9.19
CA ASP A 219 17.38 10.17 9.48
C ASP A 219 17.75 8.73 9.08
N VAL A 220 16.90 7.74 9.38
CA VAL A 220 17.09 6.35 8.91
C VAL A 220 17.15 6.31 7.39
N MET A 221 16.22 6.97 6.70
CA MET A 221 16.18 6.98 5.24
C MET A 221 17.46 7.55 4.62
N ARG A 222 18.10 8.53 5.26
CA ARG A 222 19.39 9.08 4.84
C ARG A 222 20.55 8.07 4.98
N GLU A 223 20.45 7.15 5.95
CA GLU A 223 21.49 6.17 6.26
C GLU A 223 21.36 4.88 5.43
N LEU A 224 20.17 4.57 4.89
CA LEU A 224 19.93 3.40 4.04
C LEU A 224 20.81 3.45 2.78
N LYS A 225 21.49 2.34 2.49
CA LYS A 225 22.38 2.15 1.33
C LYS A 225 21.73 1.36 0.20
#